data_AF-A0A1I0CSJ1-F1
#
_entry.id   AF-A0A1I0CSJ1-F1
#
_cell.length_a   1.000
_cell.length_b   1.000
_cell.length_c   1.000
_cell.angle_alpha   90.00
_cell.angle_beta   90.00
_cell.angle_gamma   90.00
#
_symmetry.space_group_name_H-M   'P 1'
#
loop_
_entity.id
_entity.type
_entity.pdbx_description
1 polymer ?
#
loop_
_entity_poly.entity_id
_entity_poly.type
_entity_poly.pdbx_seq_one_letter_code
_entity_poly.pdbx_strand_id
1 'polypeptide(L)'
;MTYRLPAALRDPDDSSTAVRYLRTYYGLDDGRRYTGSYFDDWQGNAEDRFTAEDLVAVSFLSVFLPPLAARELLAERADHFAQLLSAIGPDHDLVEVSDSIDGSWPVRELYTALRRLRGVGPTIASKLCARKRPRLVPVYDSIVARVTDASRRQWEPLRLELRRNDLHDRLVALRAEARVGEHVSPLRIYDVVTWMEGKDANLGPTTREGQLGAELADPLEEDVPDRDT
;
A
#
# COMPACT_ATOMS: atom_id res chain seq x y z
N MET A 1 -1.36 -17.42 -16.02
CA MET A 1 -1.75 -16.37 -15.06
C MET A 1 -1.39 -15.04 -15.69
N THR A 2 -2.29 -14.06 -15.66
CA THR A 2 -1.98 -12.71 -16.11
C THR A 2 -1.51 -11.90 -14.91
N TYR A 3 -0.23 -11.56 -14.91
CA TYR A 3 0.33 -10.48 -14.12
C TYR A 3 1.03 -9.58 -15.12
N ARG A 4 0.85 -8.28 -14.96
CA ARG A 4 1.39 -7.25 -15.81
C ARG A 4 2.16 -6.28 -14.93
N LEU A 5 3.47 -6.17 -15.17
CA LEU A 5 4.24 -5.10 -14.57
C LEU A 5 3.72 -3.74 -15.09
N PRO A 6 3.60 -2.70 -14.25
CA PRO A 6 3.22 -1.35 -14.68
C PRO A 6 4.10 -0.88 -15.84
N ALA A 7 3.53 -0.20 -16.82
CA ALA A 7 4.26 0.27 -17.99
C ALA A 7 5.46 1.14 -17.61
N ALA A 8 5.31 2.00 -16.60
CA ALA A 8 6.37 2.86 -16.06
C ALA A 8 7.55 2.09 -15.41
N LEU A 9 7.43 0.77 -15.24
CA LEU A 9 8.48 -0.08 -14.66
C LEU A 9 8.99 -1.15 -15.64
N ARG A 10 8.47 -1.23 -16.87
CA ARG A 10 8.85 -2.27 -17.85
C ARG A 10 10.20 -2.04 -18.49
N ASP A 11 10.49 -0.79 -18.86
CA ASP A 11 11.75 -0.43 -19.48
C ASP A 11 12.79 -0.16 -18.38
N PRO A 12 13.91 -0.91 -18.31
CA PRO A 12 14.98 -0.65 -17.35
C PRO A 12 15.75 0.64 -17.64
N ASP A 13 15.73 1.14 -18.87
CA ASP A 13 16.53 2.29 -19.29
C ASP A 13 15.75 3.61 -19.24
N ASP A 14 14.42 3.56 -19.03
CA ASP A 14 13.56 4.74 -18.88
C ASP A 14 12.94 4.82 -17.47
N SER A 15 13.53 5.65 -16.61
CA SER A 15 13.03 6.00 -15.29
C SER A 15 12.08 7.20 -15.26
N SER A 16 11.95 7.93 -16.37
CA SER A 16 11.43 9.30 -16.38
C SER A 16 9.99 9.40 -15.87
N THR A 17 9.13 8.47 -16.29
CA THR A 17 7.72 8.43 -15.88
C THR A 17 7.59 8.03 -14.41
N ALA A 18 8.32 7.00 -13.97
CA ALA A 18 8.30 6.55 -12.58
C ALA A 18 8.80 7.64 -11.61
N VAL A 19 9.90 8.31 -11.96
CA VAL A 19 10.46 9.43 -11.18
C VAL A 19 9.46 10.57 -11.09
N ARG A 20 8.84 10.97 -12.21
CA ARG A 20 7.79 12.00 -12.20
C ARG A 20 6.64 11.62 -11.25
N TYR A 21 6.13 10.39 -11.35
CA TYR A 21 5.06 9.93 -10.46
C TYR A 21 5.45 9.98 -8.98
N LEU A 22 6.66 9.54 -8.63
CA LEU A 22 7.15 9.59 -7.25
C LEU A 22 7.27 11.03 -6.76
N ARG A 23 7.87 11.91 -7.55
CA ARG A 23 8.04 13.33 -7.18
C ARG A 23 6.69 14.03 -6.98
N THR A 24 5.73 13.77 -7.86
CA THR A 24 4.35 14.28 -7.72
C THR A 24 3.67 13.70 -6.48
N TYR A 25 3.76 12.39 -6.24
CA TYR A 25 3.10 11.73 -5.11
C TYR A 25 3.59 12.26 -3.76
N TYR A 26 4.91 12.43 -3.62
CA TYR A 26 5.56 12.91 -2.40
C TYR A 26 5.66 14.44 -2.32
N GLY A 27 5.10 15.19 -3.29
CA GLY A 27 5.10 16.66 -3.28
C GLY A 27 6.51 17.27 -3.37
N LEU A 28 7.44 16.61 -4.06
CA LEU A 28 8.85 17.00 -4.14
C LEU A 28 9.15 18.10 -5.17
N ASP A 29 8.14 18.51 -5.94
CA ASP A 29 8.22 19.59 -6.93
C ASP A 29 7.60 20.91 -6.43
N ASP A 30 6.42 20.86 -5.81
CA ASP A 30 5.61 22.03 -5.42
C ASP A 30 5.15 22.03 -3.95
N GLY A 31 5.54 21.02 -3.17
CA GLY A 31 5.12 20.84 -1.78
C GLY A 31 3.72 20.21 -1.59
N ARG A 32 2.95 20.01 -2.66
CA ARG A 32 1.61 19.41 -2.61
C ARG A 32 1.71 17.89 -2.70
N ARG A 33 1.90 17.24 -1.54
CA ARG A 33 1.96 15.77 -1.46
C ARG A 33 0.57 15.14 -1.37
N TYR A 34 0.43 13.95 -1.94
CA TYR A 34 -0.78 13.14 -1.81
C TYR A 34 -0.95 12.68 -0.36
N THR A 35 -2.19 12.60 0.14
CA THR A 35 -2.47 12.15 1.51
C THR A 35 -1.81 10.81 1.83
N GLY A 36 -1.81 9.87 0.89
CA GLY A 36 -1.21 8.54 1.08
C GLY A 36 0.30 8.53 1.27
N SER A 37 1.02 9.62 1.00
CA SER A 37 2.44 9.73 1.38
C SER A 37 2.63 9.82 2.90
N TYR A 38 1.63 10.32 3.66
CA TYR A 38 1.68 10.35 5.13
C TYR A 38 1.59 8.96 5.77
N PHE A 39 1.16 7.95 5.02
CA PHE A 39 1.20 6.55 5.48
C PHE A 39 2.63 6.10 5.81
N ASP A 40 3.62 6.60 5.07
CA ASP A 40 4.99 6.11 5.09
C ASP A 40 5.78 6.63 6.30
N ASP A 41 5.50 7.86 6.73
CA ASP A 41 6.18 8.57 7.83
C ASP A 41 5.32 8.73 9.09
N TRP A 42 4.06 8.24 9.09
CA TRP A 42 3.22 8.30 10.29
C TRP A 42 3.85 7.55 11.46
N GLN A 43 3.96 8.25 12.59
CA GLN A 43 4.53 7.73 13.83
C GLN A 43 3.81 6.49 14.35
N GLY A 44 4.50 5.69 15.15
CA GLY A 44 3.94 4.52 15.82
C GLY A 44 3.66 3.37 14.87
N ASN A 45 4.37 2.26 15.04
CA ASN A 45 4.10 1.02 14.32
C ASN A 45 4.75 -0.13 15.08
N ALA A 46 4.17 -0.50 16.22
CA ALA A 46 4.67 -1.64 16.97
C ALA A 46 4.66 -2.88 16.08
N GLU A 47 5.80 -3.56 15.96
CA GLU A 47 5.97 -4.66 15.00
C GLU A 47 5.10 -5.88 15.32
N ASP A 48 4.79 -6.06 16.60
CA ASP A 48 4.17 -7.23 17.20
C ASP A 48 2.69 -7.04 17.57
N ARG A 49 2.12 -5.85 17.35
CA ARG A 49 0.70 -5.58 17.65
C ARG A 49 0.13 -4.45 16.81
N PHE A 50 -1.18 -4.48 16.58
CA PHE A 50 -1.88 -3.34 16.02
C PHE A 50 -2.14 -2.28 17.08
N THR A 51 -2.01 -1.00 16.71
CA THR A 51 -2.27 0.16 17.55
C THR A 51 -3.23 1.12 16.85
N ALA A 52 -3.69 2.14 17.59
CA ALA A 52 -4.55 3.17 17.02
C ALA A 52 -3.83 3.94 15.89
N GLU A 53 -2.51 4.11 15.99
CA GLU A 53 -1.69 4.74 14.96
C GLU A 53 -1.73 3.99 13.63
N ASP A 54 -1.87 2.66 13.63
CA ASP A 54 -2.04 1.89 12.40
C ASP A 54 -3.36 2.20 11.70
N LEU A 55 -4.42 2.46 12.48
CA LEU A 55 -5.73 2.82 11.94
C LEU A 55 -5.70 4.22 11.31
N VAL A 56 -5.00 5.15 11.95
CA VAL A 56 -4.76 6.48 11.38
C VAL A 56 -3.90 6.37 10.13
N ALA A 57 -2.83 5.57 10.15
CA ALA A 57 -1.95 5.38 9.00
C ALA A 57 -2.74 4.91 7.77
N VAL A 58 -3.56 3.85 7.90
CA VAL A 58 -4.33 3.36 6.75
C VAL A 58 -5.39 4.36 6.25
N SER A 59 -5.84 5.30 7.08
CA SER A 59 -6.74 6.38 6.64
C SER A 59 -6.10 7.31 5.61
N PHE A 60 -4.78 7.52 5.67
CA PHE A 60 -4.06 8.27 4.64
C PHE A 60 -4.11 7.58 3.27
N LEU A 61 -4.31 6.26 3.25
CA LEU A 61 -4.57 5.50 2.04
C LEU A 61 -6.06 5.42 1.71
N SER A 62 -6.88 6.37 2.14
CA SER A 62 -8.31 6.45 1.79
C SER A 62 -9.10 5.21 2.21
N VAL A 63 -8.79 4.61 3.37
CA VAL A 63 -9.61 3.53 3.95
C VAL A 63 -9.78 3.70 5.45
N PHE A 64 -10.98 3.40 5.95
CA PHE A 64 -11.32 3.55 7.37
C PHE A 64 -11.73 2.21 7.96
N LEU A 65 -11.23 1.92 9.16
CA LEU A 65 -11.65 0.74 9.89
C LEU A 65 -13.01 0.99 10.56
N PRO A 66 -14.01 0.11 10.37
CA PRO A 66 -15.27 0.21 11.11
C PRO A 66 -15.03 0.18 12.63
N PRO A 67 -15.77 0.95 13.45
CA PRO A 67 -15.51 1.05 14.89
C PRO A 67 -15.52 -0.29 15.65
N LEU A 68 -16.43 -1.19 15.29
CA LEU A 68 -16.49 -2.52 15.92
C LEU A 68 -15.31 -3.41 15.50
N ALA A 69 -14.83 -3.28 14.25
CA ALA A 69 -13.62 -3.99 13.81
C ALA A 69 -12.38 -3.42 14.52
N ALA A 70 -12.31 -2.11 14.74
CA ALA A 70 -11.24 -1.48 15.51
C ALA A 70 -11.22 -1.97 16.97
N ARG A 71 -12.39 -2.07 17.61
CA ARG A 71 -12.51 -2.62 18.98
C ARG A 71 -12.04 -4.07 19.03
N GLU A 72 -12.47 -4.90 18.09
CA GLU A 72 -12.08 -6.31 18.03
C GLU A 72 -10.57 -6.46 17.80
N LEU A 73 -10.01 -5.69 16.86
CA LEU A 73 -8.58 -5.73 16.50
C LEU A 73 -7.66 -5.24 17.62
N LEU A 74 -8.01 -4.11 18.25
CA LEU A 74 -7.13 -3.42 19.20
C LEU A 74 -7.33 -3.86 20.66
N ALA A 75 -8.50 -4.40 21.02
CA ALA A 75 -8.81 -4.74 22.40
C ALA A 75 -9.21 -6.21 22.58
N GLU A 76 -10.24 -6.69 21.87
CA GLU A 76 -10.82 -8.01 22.19
C GLU A 76 -9.96 -9.19 21.73
N ARG A 77 -9.23 -9.02 20.62
CA ARG A 77 -8.42 -10.07 19.98
C ARG A 77 -6.98 -9.62 19.72
N ALA A 78 -6.49 -8.61 20.45
CA ALA A 78 -5.15 -8.07 20.27
C ALA A 78 -4.07 -9.16 20.34
N ASP A 79 -4.14 -10.05 21.35
CA ASP A 79 -3.18 -11.15 21.53
C ASP A 79 -3.19 -12.15 20.37
N HIS A 80 -4.36 -12.41 19.79
CA HIS A 80 -4.48 -13.30 18.63
C HIS A 80 -3.79 -12.69 17.40
N PHE A 81 -3.99 -11.40 17.14
CA PHE A 81 -3.31 -10.73 16.03
C PHE A 81 -1.80 -10.58 16.28
N ALA A 82 -1.39 -10.39 17.54
CA ALA A 82 0.02 -10.40 17.92
C ALA A 82 0.70 -11.75 17.65
N GLN A 83 0.02 -12.87 17.94
CA GLN A 83 0.50 -14.22 17.60
C GLN A 83 0.66 -14.40 16.09
N LEU A 84 -0.31 -13.92 15.29
CA LEU A 84 -0.23 -13.99 13.83
C LEU A 84 0.93 -13.13 13.27
N LEU A 85 1.18 -11.95 13.85
CA LEU A 85 2.33 -11.12 13.49
C LEU A 85 3.65 -11.79 13.86
N SER A 86 3.73 -12.39 15.04
CA SER A 86 4.89 -13.15 15.49
C SER A 86 5.20 -14.33 14.56
N ALA A 87 4.17 -15.05 14.10
CA ALA A 87 4.33 -16.16 13.17
C ALA A 87 4.86 -15.76 11.78
N ILE A 88 4.65 -14.51 11.35
CA ILE A 88 5.25 -13.96 10.11
C ILE A 88 6.76 -13.70 10.31
N GLY A 89 7.19 -13.43 11.54
CA GLY A 89 8.53 -12.98 11.84
C GLY A 89 8.73 -11.47 11.56
N PRO A 90 9.97 -10.99 11.69
CA PRO A 90 10.28 -9.58 11.49
C PRO A 90 10.10 -9.12 10.04
N ASP A 91 9.96 -7.82 9.83
CA ASP A 91 9.87 -7.24 8.47
C ASP A 91 11.17 -7.47 7.68
N HIS A 92 11.03 -7.92 6.43
CA HIS A 92 12.11 -8.25 5.51
C HIS A 92 11.63 -8.08 4.06
N ASP A 93 12.55 -8.00 3.09
CA ASP A 93 12.14 -7.68 1.72
C ASP A 93 11.45 -8.87 1.04
N LEU A 94 10.33 -8.60 0.36
CA LEU A 94 9.59 -9.61 -0.40
C LEU A 94 10.49 -10.37 -1.41
N VAL A 95 11.48 -9.70 -1.98
CA VAL A 95 12.44 -10.30 -2.93
C VAL A 95 13.28 -11.41 -2.29
N GLU A 96 13.52 -11.33 -0.96
CA GLU A 96 14.35 -12.27 -0.19
C GLU A 96 13.61 -13.56 0.17
N VAL A 97 12.27 -13.58 0.07
CA VAL A 97 11.46 -14.77 0.37
C VAL A 97 11.80 -15.91 -0.58
N SER A 98 12.62 -16.87 -0.17
CA SER A 98 13.15 -17.94 -1.03
C SER A 98 12.03 -18.81 -1.60
N ASP A 99 11.14 -19.26 -0.73
CA ASP A 99 10.10 -20.22 -1.03
C ASP A 99 8.96 -19.59 -1.85
N SER A 100 8.21 -20.43 -2.58
CA SER A 100 7.04 -19.97 -3.31
C SER A 100 5.94 -19.49 -2.36
N ILE A 101 5.34 -18.35 -2.66
CA ILE A 101 4.20 -17.83 -1.89
C ILE A 101 2.93 -18.56 -2.30
N ASP A 102 2.59 -19.60 -1.54
CA ASP A 102 1.39 -20.40 -1.71
C ASP A 102 0.36 -20.18 -0.59
N GLY A 103 -0.66 -21.04 -0.52
CA GLY A 103 -1.74 -20.98 0.47
C GLY A 103 -1.29 -21.06 1.94
N SER A 104 -0.10 -21.59 2.21
CA SER A 104 0.47 -21.76 3.55
C SER A 104 1.30 -20.56 4.04
N TRP A 105 1.55 -19.56 3.17
CA TRP A 105 2.38 -18.42 3.52
C TRP A 105 1.80 -17.65 4.74
N PRO A 106 2.57 -17.41 5.83
CA PRO A 106 2.04 -16.91 7.10
C PRO A 106 1.20 -15.61 7.01
N VAL A 107 1.57 -14.71 6.08
CA VAL A 107 0.82 -13.47 5.82
C VAL A 107 -0.65 -13.76 5.42
N ARG A 108 -0.95 -14.91 4.80
CA ARG A 108 -2.32 -15.32 4.45
C ARG A 108 -3.19 -15.53 5.67
N GLU A 109 -2.65 -16.05 6.75
CA GLU A 109 -3.41 -16.25 7.98
C GLU A 109 -3.78 -14.92 8.62
N LEU A 110 -2.82 -13.98 8.72
CA LEU A 110 -3.08 -12.61 9.16
C LEU A 110 -4.14 -11.94 8.28
N TYR A 111 -3.95 -11.97 6.96
CA TYR A 111 -4.89 -11.38 6.00
C TYR A 111 -6.30 -11.99 6.14
N THR A 112 -6.40 -13.32 6.30
CA THR A 112 -7.67 -14.02 6.48
C THR A 112 -8.33 -13.66 7.81
N ALA A 113 -7.57 -13.54 8.89
CA ALA A 113 -8.09 -13.12 10.19
C ALA A 113 -8.63 -11.69 10.15
N LEU A 114 -7.90 -10.77 9.51
CA LEU A 114 -8.36 -9.38 9.29
C LEU A 114 -9.65 -9.35 8.46
N ARG A 115 -9.73 -10.13 7.39
CA ARG A 115 -10.93 -10.25 6.53
C ARG A 115 -12.17 -10.77 7.24
N ARG A 116 -12.03 -11.45 8.39
CA ARG A 116 -13.14 -11.94 9.20
C ARG A 116 -13.71 -10.87 10.13
N LEU A 117 -12.98 -9.77 10.36
CA LEU A 117 -13.51 -8.62 11.08
C LEU A 117 -14.67 -8.01 10.30
N ARG A 118 -15.77 -7.68 11.00
CA ARG A 118 -16.99 -7.20 10.35
C ARG A 118 -16.75 -5.86 9.63
N GLY A 119 -17.00 -5.85 8.33
CA GLY A 119 -16.81 -4.65 7.49
C GLY A 119 -15.38 -4.42 7.03
N VAL A 120 -14.45 -5.35 7.27
CA VAL A 120 -13.07 -5.27 6.77
C VAL A 120 -12.96 -5.93 5.39
N GLY A 121 -12.98 -5.09 4.36
CA GLY A 121 -12.82 -5.45 2.95
C GLY A 121 -11.41 -5.98 2.57
N PRO A 122 -11.22 -6.49 1.34
CA PRO A 122 -9.90 -6.86 0.81
C PRO A 122 -8.87 -5.74 0.88
N THR A 123 -9.28 -4.51 0.53
CA THR A 123 -8.45 -3.30 0.50
C THR A 123 -7.98 -2.87 1.89
N ILE A 124 -8.86 -2.99 2.89
CA ILE A 124 -8.52 -2.65 4.27
C ILE A 124 -7.52 -3.66 4.83
N ALA A 125 -7.81 -4.94 4.66
CA ALA A 125 -6.94 -6.01 5.16
C ALA A 125 -5.54 -5.95 4.53
N SER A 126 -5.44 -5.71 3.22
CA SER A 126 -4.13 -5.59 2.55
C SER A 126 -3.33 -4.40 3.08
N LYS A 127 -3.97 -3.23 3.27
CA LYS A 127 -3.31 -2.02 3.79
C LYS A 127 -2.85 -2.18 5.25
N LEU A 128 -3.60 -2.89 6.09
CA LEU A 128 -3.16 -3.24 7.44
C LEU A 128 -1.96 -4.20 7.44
N CYS A 129 -1.95 -5.21 6.56
CA CYS A 129 -0.78 -6.08 6.41
C CYS A 129 0.45 -5.29 5.92
N ALA A 130 0.29 -4.43 4.92
CA ALA A 130 1.35 -3.57 4.41
C ALA A 130 1.87 -2.59 5.47
N ARG A 131 1.00 -2.07 6.35
CA ARG A 131 1.44 -1.25 7.49
C ARG A 131 2.37 -2.02 8.41
N LYS A 132 2.05 -3.28 8.71
CA LYS A 132 2.86 -4.10 9.64
C LYS A 132 4.13 -4.65 9.03
N ARG A 133 4.14 -4.89 7.72
CA ARG A 133 5.28 -5.46 7.01
C ARG A 133 5.51 -4.71 5.69
N PRO A 134 5.92 -3.44 5.74
CA PRO A 134 6.00 -2.57 4.56
C PRO A 134 7.06 -3.00 3.54
N ARG A 135 8.04 -3.83 3.94
CA ARG A 135 9.03 -4.42 3.02
C ARG A 135 8.57 -5.76 2.42
N LEU A 136 7.66 -6.46 3.12
CA LEU A 136 7.19 -7.80 2.74
C LEU A 136 5.86 -7.80 1.98
N VAL A 137 4.93 -6.89 2.33
CA VAL A 137 3.55 -6.92 1.84
C VAL A 137 3.23 -5.62 1.11
N PRO A 138 2.87 -5.69 -0.20
CA PRO A 138 2.54 -4.50 -0.97
C PRO A 138 1.18 -3.93 -0.58
N VAL A 139 1.03 -2.62 -0.73
CA VAL A 139 -0.29 -1.98 -0.72
C VAL A 139 -1.07 -2.43 -1.96
N TYR A 140 -2.28 -2.95 -1.73
CA TYR A 140 -3.12 -3.45 -2.81
C TYR A 140 -4.54 -2.89 -2.70
N ASP A 141 -5.03 -2.32 -3.81
CA ASP A 141 -6.40 -1.85 -3.98
C ASP A 141 -6.95 -2.19 -5.39
N SER A 142 -8.16 -1.71 -5.69
CA SER A 142 -8.81 -1.97 -6.97
C SER A 142 -8.10 -1.32 -8.17
N ILE A 143 -7.38 -0.22 -7.98
CA ILE A 143 -6.63 0.44 -9.04
C ILE A 143 -5.39 -0.40 -9.36
N VAL A 144 -4.62 -0.78 -8.33
CA VAL A 144 -3.46 -1.66 -8.46
C VAL A 144 -3.84 -2.99 -9.13
N ALA A 145 -4.97 -3.59 -8.72
CA ALA A 145 -5.51 -4.81 -9.32
C ALA A 145 -5.72 -4.67 -10.84
N ARG A 146 -6.25 -3.53 -11.28
CA ARG A 146 -6.57 -3.27 -12.69
C ARG A 146 -5.32 -2.96 -13.52
N VAL A 147 -4.38 -2.21 -12.97
CA VAL A 147 -3.10 -1.89 -13.65
C VAL A 147 -2.30 -3.17 -13.88
N THR A 148 -2.25 -4.02 -12.86
CA THR A 148 -1.40 -5.22 -12.88
C THR A 148 -2.09 -6.45 -13.47
N ASP A 149 -3.39 -6.38 -13.74
CA ASP A 149 -4.27 -7.53 -14.01
C ASP A 149 -4.15 -8.63 -12.93
N ALA A 150 -3.55 -8.30 -11.78
CA ALA A 150 -3.37 -9.22 -10.69
C ALA A 150 -4.68 -9.25 -9.92
N SER A 151 -5.38 -10.38 -10.03
CA SER A 151 -6.51 -10.67 -9.13
C SER A 151 -5.97 -11.03 -7.72
N ARG A 152 -6.70 -11.85 -6.95
CA ARG A 152 -6.40 -12.19 -5.53
C ARG A 152 -5.08 -12.97 -5.27
N ARG A 153 -4.16 -13.01 -6.24
CA ARG A 153 -2.92 -13.77 -6.20
C ARG A 153 -1.72 -12.87 -6.58
N GLN A 154 -1.71 -11.61 -6.14
CA GLN A 154 -0.67 -10.65 -6.53
C GLN A 154 0.73 -10.91 -5.94
N TRP A 155 0.84 -11.53 -4.77
CA TRP A 155 2.12 -11.62 -4.05
C TRP A 155 3.18 -12.47 -4.75
N GLU A 156 2.83 -13.68 -5.21
CA GLU A 156 3.80 -14.57 -5.87
C GLU A 156 4.26 -14.01 -7.22
N PRO A 157 3.38 -13.55 -8.13
CA PRO A 157 3.81 -12.90 -9.36
C PRO A 157 4.69 -11.68 -9.10
N LEU A 158 4.34 -10.81 -8.14
CA LEU A 158 5.17 -9.66 -7.80
C LEU A 158 6.53 -10.08 -7.25
N ARG A 159 6.59 -11.09 -6.36
CA ARG A 159 7.87 -11.62 -5.85
C ARG A 159 8.78 -12.10 -6.99
N LEU A 160 8.20 -12.81 -7.97
CA LEU A 160 8.95 -13.27 -9.14
C LEU A 160 9.43 -12.08 -9.99
N GLU A 161 8.61 -11.06 -10.20
CA GLU A 161 8.99 -9.87 -10.96
C GLU A 161 10.04 -9.02 -10.24
N LEU A 162 9.99 -8.90 -8.92
CA LEU A 162 11.03 -8.20 -8.13
C LEU A 162 12.43 -8.79 -8.35
N ARG A 163 12.51 -10.09 -8.66
CA ARG A 163 13.76 -10.80 -8.98
C ARG A 163 14.13 -10.74 -10.46
N ARG A 164 13.18 -10.44 -11.34
CA ARG A 164 13.42 -10.38 -12.78
C ARG A 164 13.98 -9.02 -13.13
N ASN A 165 15.01 -8.99 -13.98
CA ASN A 165 15.63 -7.76 -14.46
C ASN A 165 15.99 -6.79 -13.32
N ASP A 166 16.41 -7.34 -12.18
CA ASP A 166 16.81 -6.60 -10.98
C ASP A 166 15.82 -5.51 -10.57
N LEU A 167 14.50 -5.78 -10.72
CA LEU A 167 13.45 -4.80 -10.45
C LEU A 167 13.53 -4.26 -9.01
N HIS A 168 13.87 -5.09 -8.02
CA HIS A 168 14.06 -4.61 -6.65
C HIS A 168 15.14 -3.51 -6.57
N ASP A 169 16.32 -3.76 -7.13
CA ASP A 169 17.43 -2.79 -7.11
C ASP A 169 17.09 -1.55 -7.93
N ARG A 170 16.35 -1.71 -9.02
CA ARG A 170 15.81 -0.58 -9.80
C ARG A 170 14.83 0.25 -8.99
N LEU A 171 13.97 -0.34 -8.17
CA LEU A 171 13.06 0.40 -7.28
C LEU A 171 13.85 1.18 -6.21
N VAL A 172 14.95 0.63 -5.69
CA VAL A 172 15.88 1.34 -4.80
C VAL A 172 16.52 2.53 -5.53
N ALA A 173 16.99 2.33 -6.76
CA ALA A 173 17.57 3.41 -7.57
C ALA A 173 16.55 4.51 -7.88
N LEU A 174 15.31 4.15 -8.25
CA LEU A 174 14.21 5.09 -8.49
C LEU A 174 13.88 5.93 -7.25
N ARG A 175 13.89 5.34 -6.06
CA ARG A 175 13.72 6.07 -4.79
C ARG A 175 14.76 7.18 -4.66
N ALA A 176 16.04 6.84 -4.85
CA ALA A 176 17.15 7.77 -4.75
C ALA A 176 17.09 8.86 -5.83
N GLU A 177 16.82 8.48 -7.07
CA GLU A 177 16.71 9.39 -8.22
C GLU A 177 15.56 10.40 -8.01
N ALA A 178 14.40 9.94 -7.54
CA ALA A 178 13.27 10.80 -7.22
C ALA A 178 13.50 11.68 -5.97
N ARG A 179 14.51 11.36 -5.14
CA ARG A 179 14.79 11.95 -3.82
C ARG A 179 13.72 11.67 -2.77
N VAL A 180 13.11 10.49 -2.85
CA VAL A 180 12.19 9.98 -1.81
C VAL A 180 13.02 9.45 -0.64
N GLY A 181 12.55 9.66 0.60
CA GLY A 181 13.31 9.31 1.80
C GLY A 181 13.54 7.80 1.97
N GLU A 182 14.69 7.43 2.53
CA GLU A 182 15.13 6.03 2.71
C GLU A 182 14.19 5.17 3.59
N HIS A 183 13.34 5.80 4.40
CA HIS A 183 12.32 5.12 5.21
C HIS A 183 11.20 4.50 4.36
N VAL A 184 11.04 4.95 3.10
CA VAL A 184 10.07 4.39 2.15
C VAL A 184 10.64 3.10 1.55
N SER A 185 9.97 1.96 1.74
CA SER A 185 10.45 0.68 1.23
C SER A 185 10.45 0.62 -0.32
N PRO A 186 11.30 -0.20 -0.96
CA PRO A 186 11.24 -0.42 -2.40
C PRO A 186 9.87 -0.92 -2.88
N LEU A 187 9.20 -1.72 -2.04
CA LEU A 187 7.84 -2.20 -2.34
C LEU A 187 6.83 -1.05 -2.37
N ARG A 188 6.99 -0.06 -1.50
CA ARG A 188 6.15 1.14 -1.50
C ARG A 188 6.38 2.01 -2.74
N ILE A 189 7.61 2.08 -3.24
CA ILE A 189 7.94 2.73 -4.53
C ILE A 189 7.16 2.07 -5.67
N TYR A 190 7.16 0.73 -5.71
CA TYR A 190 6.35 -0.02 -6.67
C TYR A 190 4.85 0.31 -6.53
N ASP A 191 4.32 0.34 -5.30
CA ASP A 191 2.90 0.62 -5.05
C ASP A 191 2.50 2.01 -5.54
N VAL A 192 3.33 3.03 -5.25
CA VAL A 192 3.08 4.42 -5.65
C VAL A 192 3.13 4.58 -7.17
N VAL A 193 4.15 4.03 -7.83
CA VAL A 193 4.27 4.09 -9.30
C VAL A 193 3.08 3.39 -9.95
N THR A 194 2.71 2.21 -9.46
CA THR A 194 1.55 1.44 -9.96
C THR A 194 0.24 2.22 -9.81
N TRP A 195 0.02 2.83 -8.64
CA TRP A 195 -1.19 3.59 -8.38
C TRP A 195 -1.27 4.87 -9.20
N MET A 196 -0.15 5.60 -9.34
CA MET A 196 -0.08 6.81 -10.16
C MET A 196 -0.29 6.53 -11.65
N GLU A 197 0.22 5.41 -12.18
CA GLU A 197 -0.08 4.96 -13.54
C GLU A 197 -1.59 4.71 -13.73
N GLY A 198 -2.23 4.07 -12.74
CA GLY A 198 -3.68 3.90 -12.73
C GLY A 198 -4.43 5.23 -12.72
N LYS A 199 -3.99 6.19 -11.90
CA LYS A 199 -4.58 7.53 -11.86
C LYS A 199 -4.42 8.28 -13.20
N ASP A 200 -3.24 8.22 -13.81
CA ASP A 200 -2.94 8.83 -15.12
C ASP A 200 -3.81 8.21 -16.24
N ALA A 201 -4.14 6.93 -16.11
CA ALA A 201 -5.10 6.22 -16.96
C ALA A 201 -6.58 6.48 -16.60
N ASN A 202 -6.88 7.46 -15.73
CA ASN A 202 -8.22 7.80 -15.24
C ASN A 202 -8.95 6.64 -14.53
N LEU A 203 -8.21 5.78 -13.84
CA LEU A 203 -8.79 4.73 -13.02
C LEU A 203 -9.18 5.27 -11.64
N GLY A 204 -10.47 5.16 -11.32
CA GLY A 204 -10.99 5.38 -9.97
C GLY A 204 -11.10 4.09 -9.14
N PRO A 205 -11.24 4.22 -7.81
CA PRO A 205 -11.55 3.09 -6.94
C PRO A 205 -12.94 2.50 -7.27
N THR A 206 -13.04 1.18 -7.27
CA THR A 206 -14.29 0.46 -7.60
C THR A 206 -14.99 -0.12 -6.37
N THR A 207 -14.33 -0.11 -5.21
CA THR A 207 -14.88 -0.56 -3.93
C THR A 207 -15.54 0.61 -3.22
N ARG A 208 -16.68 0.37 -2.54
CA ARG A 208 -17.38 1.40 -1.76
C ARG A 208 -16.47 2.09 -0.75
N GLU A 209 -15.61 1.34 -0.07
CA GLU A 209 -14.68 1.88 0.92
C GLU A 209 -13.65 2.81 0.27
N GLY A 210 -13.12 2.41 -0.89
CA GLY A 210 -12.18 3.23 -1.66
C GLY A 210 -12.82 4.49 -2.26
N GLN A 211 -14.09 4.42 -2.66
CA GLN A 211 -14.84 5.59 -3.15
C GLN A 211 -15.07 6.60 -2.02
N LEU A 212 -15.57 6.15 -0.86
CA LEU A 212 -15.72 6.99 0.33
C LEU A 212 -14.41 7.64 0.75
N GLY A 213 -13.31 6.89 0.72
CA GLY A 213 -12.01 7.42 1.07
C GLY A 213 -11.43 8.38 0.04
N ALA A 214 -11.78 8.25 -1.24
CA ALA A 214 -11.41 9.23 -2.27
C ALA A 214 -12.16 10.55 -2.06
N GLU A 215 -13.47 10.49 -1.76
CA GLU A 215 -14.29 11.67 -1.42
C GLU A 215 -13.74 12.44 -0.21
N LEU A 216 -13.23 11.73 0.80
CA LEU A 216 -12.68 12.35 2.02
C LEU A 216 -11.23 12.82 1.86
N ALA A 217 -10.49 12.30 0.87
CA ALA A 217 -9.08 12.60 0.65
C ALA A 217 -8.85 13.74 -0.34
N ASP A 218 -9.91 14.33 -0.90
CA ASP A 218 -9.84 15.44 -1.83
C ASP A 218 -10.19 16.77 -1.13
N PRO A 219 -9.20 17.63 -0.80
CA PRO A 219 -9.45 18.98 -0.34
C PRO A 219 -9.30 20.02 -1.47
N LEU A 220 -9.36 19.63 -2.75
CA LEU A 220 -9.01 20.52 -3.88
C LEU A 220 -10.12 20.75 -4.91
N GLU A 221 -11.39 20.77 -4.49
CA GLU A 221 -12.37 21.67 -5.11
C GLU A 221 -12.54 22.88 -4.18
N GLU A 222 -11.70 23.90 -4.39
CA GLU A 222 -12.01 25.26 -3.92
C GLU A 222 -13.26 25.73 -4.66
N ASP A 223 -14.42 25.40 -4.12
CA ASP A 223 -15.63 26.22 -4.22
C ASP A 223 -16.07 26.51 -2.78
N VAL A 224 -15.26 27.31 -2.09
CA VAL A 224 -15.75 28.06 -0.94
C VAL A 224 -16.40 29.32 -1.52
N PRO A 225 -17.74 29.39 -1.66
CA PRO A 225 -18.36 30.65 -2.04
C PRO A 225 -17.97 31.68 -0.98
N ASP A 226 -17.47 32.81 -1.48
CA ASP A 226 -17.14 33.99 -0.70
C ASP A 226 -18.29 34.26 0.26
N ARG A 227 -18.06 34.06 1.56
CA ARG A 227 -19.04 34.44 2.58
C ARG A 227 -18.90 35.95 2.76
N ASP A 228 -19.52 36.68 1.86
CA ASP A 228 -20.01 38.02 2.13
C ASP A 228 -20.99 37.94 3.32
N THR A 229 -20.52 38.30 4.51
CA THR A 229 -21.23 39.11 5.54
C THR A 229 -20.27 39.53 6.63
#